data_AF-A0A1G2MPH1-F1
#
_entry.id   AF-A0A1G2MPH1-F1
#
_cell.length_a   1.000
_cell.length_b   1.000
_cell.length_c   1.000
_cell.angle_alpha   90.00
_cell.angle_beta   90.00
_cell.angle_gamma   90.00
#
_symmetry.space_group_name_H-M   'P 1'
#
loop_
_entity.id
_entity.type
_entity.pdbx_description
1 polymer ?
#
loop_
_entity_poly.entity_id
_entity_poly.type
_entity_poly.pdbx_seq_one_letter_code
_entity_poly.pdbx_strand_id
1 'polypeptide(L)'
;MIIKKVFKFFDKFEDNVRGVLSRHPIVYSFIGGVAIILFWRGVWHTADLIPFLNGPISIVLSVLILLATGLFVSFFVGDRIILSGLNRDKKLIEKTEGEIKEEKITLGEVKKELNKIEGTLEAIQKEEKKHHHLGQ
;
A
#
# COMPACT_ATOMS: atom_id res chain seq x y z
N MET A 1 -22.79 -24.53 14.68
CA MET A 1 -22.42 -25.52 13.63
C MET A 1 -22.86 -25.08 12.23
N ILE A 2 -24.07 -24.55 12.07
CA ILE A 2 -24.64 -24.09 10.79
C ILE A 2 -23.88 -22.91 10.19
N ILE A 3 -23.58 -21.88 11.00
CA ILE A 3 -22.84 -20.68 10.58
C ILE A 3 -21.49 -21.05 9.91
N LYS A 4 -20.72 -21.98 10.51
CA LYS A 4 -19.45 -22.46 9.92
C LYS A 4 -19.63 -23.19 8.59
N LYS A 5 -20.73 -23.93 8.40
CA LYS A 5 -21.04 -24.59 7.12
C LYS A 5 -21.41 -23.58 6.05
N VAL A 6 -22.19 -22.56 6.41
CA VAL A 6 -22.54 -21.46 5.50
C VAL A 6 -21.29 -20.70 5.07
N PHE A 7 -20.43 -20.30 6.01
CA PHE A 7 -19.16 -19.64 5.68
C PHE A 7 -18.30 -20.49 4.74
N LYS A 8 -18.10 -21.78 5.02
CA LYS A 8 -17.34 -22.67 4.12
C LYS A 8 -17.96 -22.84 2.72
N PHE A 9 -19.28 -22.77 2.61
CA PHE A 9 -19.97 -22.84 1.33
C PHE A 9 -19.71 -21.58 0.50
N PHE A 10 -19.85 -20.40 1.10
CA PHE A 10 -19.59 -19.12 0.44
C PHE A 10 -18.11 -18.97 0.05
N ASP A 11 -17.19 -19.39 0.93
CA ASP A 11 -15.75 -19.37 0.68
C ASP A 11 -15.37 -20.21 -0.57
N LYS A 12 -15.86 -21.45 -0.64
CA LYS A 12 -15.63 -22.34 -1.80
C LYS A 12 -16.29 -21.83 -3.08
N PHE A 13 -17.43 -21.16 -2.97
CA PHE A 13 -18.10 -20.53 -4.10
C PHE A 13 -17.34 -19.30 -4.60
N GLU A 14 -16.88 -18.44 -3.69
CA GLU A 14 -16.05 -17.27 -4.00
C GLU A 14 -14.78 -17.69 -4.73
N ASP A 15 -14.07 -18.70 -4.25
CA ASP A 15 -12.83 -19.18 -4.87
C ASP A 15 -13.05 -19.66 -6.31
N ASN A 16 -14.11 -20.43 -6.54
CA ASN A 16 -14.46 -20.91 -7.89
C ASN A 16 -14.82 -19.76 -8.83
N VAL A 17 -15.63 -18.81 -8.36
CA VAL A 17 -16.02 -17.65 -9.16
C VAL A 17 -14.80 -16.77 -9.43
N ARG A 18 -13.98 -16.49 -8.43
CA ARG A 18 -12.75 -15.68 -8.55
C ARG A 18 -11.75 -16.31 -9.53
N GLY A 19 -11.61 -17.64 -9.54
CA GLY A 19 -10.73 -18.37 -10.46
C GLY A 19 -11.19 -18.36 -11.93
N VAL A 20 -12.50 -18.29 -12.19
CA VAL A 20 -13.05 -18.18 -13.56
C VAL A 20 -13.04 -16.73 -14.03
N LEU A 21 -13.38 -15.80 -13.15
CA LEU A 21 -13.67 -14.41 -13.48
C LEU A 21 -12.41 -13.53 -13.55
N SER A 22 -11.30 -13.97 -12.93
CA SER A 22 -9.97 -13.33 -13.06
C SER A 22 -9.42 -13.34 -14.49
N ARG A 23 -9.88 -14.26 -15.35
CA ARG A 23 -9.53 -14.31 -16.78
C ARG A 23 -10.29 -13.28 -17.63
N HIS A 24 -11.36 -12.69 -17.10
CA HIS A 24 -12.21 -11.73 -17.82
C HIS A 24 -12.54 -10.50 -16.96
N PRO A 25 -11.54 -9.62 -16.68
CA PRO A 25 -11.69 -8.47 -15.79
C PRO A 25 -12.79 -7.49 -16.24
N ILE A 26 -13.02 -7.34 -17.55
CA ILE A 26 -14.05 -6.42 -18.08
C ILE A 26 -15.45 -6.91 -17.73
N VAL A 27 -15.74 -8.19 -17.96
CA VAL A 27 -17.05 -8.80 -17.66
C VAL A 27 -17.30 -8.79 -16.15
N TYR A 28 -16.25 -9.04 -15.36
CA TYR A 28 -16.31 -8.93 -13.91
C TYR A 28 -16.74 -7.54 -13.45
N SER A 29 -16.07 -6.49 -13.93
CA SER A 29 -16.38 -5.11 -13.56
C SER A 29 -17.79 -4.70 -14.01
N PHE A 30 -18.25 -5.18 -15.17
CA PHE A 30 -19.62 -4.92 -15.63
C PHE A 30 -20.67 -5.56 -14.71
N ILE A 31 -20.54 -6.86 -14.42
CA ILE A 31 -21.47 -7.57 -13.53
C ILE A 31 -21.43 -6.96 -12.12
N GLY A 32 -20.24 -6.64 -11.62
CA GLY A 32 -20.07 -5.98 -10.32
C GLY A 32 -20.76 -4.62 -10.27
N GLY A 33 -20.61 -3.79 -11.31
CA GLY A 33 -21.27 -2.49 -11.41
C GLY A 33 -22.80 -2.61 -11.41
N VAL A 34 -23.35 -3.52 -12.21
CA VAL A 34 -24.80 -3.80 -12.24
C VAL A 34 -25.30 -4.26 -10.86
N ALA A 35 -24.56 -5.17 -10.22
CA ALA A 35 -24.92 -5.69 -8.90
C ALA A 35 -24.92 -4.60 -7.82
N ILE A 36 -23.94 -3.69 -7.82
CA ILE A 36 -23.89 -2.55 -6.88
C ILE A 36 -25.10 -1.63 -7.06
N ILE A 37 -25.45 -1.30 -8.30
CA ILE A 37 -26.62 -0.45 -8.60
C ILE A 37 -27.92 -1.13 -8.12
N LEU A 38 -28.09 -2.41 -8.43
CA LEU A 38 -29.26 -3.19 -7.99
C LEU A 38 -29.32 -3.32 -6.46
N PHE A 39 -28.18 -3.51 -5.82
CA PHE A 39 -28.09 -3.58 -4.36
C PHE A 39 -28.54 -2.28 -3.73
N TRP A 40 -28.00 -1.15 -4.16
CA TRP A 40 -28.39 0.16 -3.63
C TRP A 40 -29.88 0.43 -3.88
N ARG A 41 -30.36 0.12 -5.09
CA ARG A 41 -31.80 0.16 -5.40
C ARG A 41 -32.60 -0.67 -4.40
N GLY A 42 -32.20 -1.90 -4.11
CA GLY A 42 -32.86 -2.76 -3.13
C GLY A 42 -32.89 -2.16 -1.72
N VAL A 43 -31.81 -1.49 -1.29
CA VAL A 43 -31.75 -0.78 0.00
C VAL A 43 -32.81 0.32 0.06
N TRP A 44 -32.96 1.15 -0.99
CA TRP A 44 -34.02 2.18 -1.05
C TRP A 44 -35.41 1.58 -0.97
N HIS A 45 -35.72 0.59 -1.81
CA HIS A 45 -37.03 -0.06 -1.79
C HIS A 45 -37.34 -0.69 -0.43
N THR A 46 -36.34 -1.25 0.25
CA THR A 46 -36.51 -1.80 1.59
C THR A 46 -36.78 -0.71 2.63
N ALA A 47 -36.12 0.44 2.52
CA ALA A 47 -36.38 1.60 3.38
C ALA A 47 -37.79 2.16 3.15
N ASP A 48 -38.25 2.23 1.90
CA ASP A 48 -39.59 2.73 1.54
C ASP A 48 -40.72 1.83 2.04
N LEU A 49 -40.47 0.52 2.20
CA LEU A 49 -41.44 -0.43 2.78
C LEU A 49 -41.69 -0.18 4.28
N ILE A 50 -40.87 0.62 4.94
CA ILE A 50 -40.94 0.88 6.38
C ILE A 50 -41.64 2.23 6.60
N PRO A 51 -42.92 2.26 7.02
CA PRO A 51 -43.73 3.50 7.02
C PRO A 51 -43.23 4.58 7.99
N PHE A 52 -42.42 4.21 8.99
CA PHE A 52 -41.87 5.14 9.97
C PHE A 52 -40.54 5.76 9.53
N LEU A 53 -39.89 5.24 8.47
CA LEU A 53 -38.63 5.76 7.92
C LEU A 53 -38.88 6.98 7.03
N ASN A 54 -39.58 7.98 7.55
CA ASN A 54 -39.73 9.28 6.89
C ASN A 54 -38.37 10.00 6.79
N GLY A 55 -38.21 10.89 5.81
CA GLY A 55 -36.97 11.62 5.54
C GLY A 55 -36.25 12.11 6.81
N PRO A 56 -36.90 12.88 7.70
CA PRO A 56 -36.26 13.35 8.93
C PRO A 56 -35.81 12.23 9.89
N ILE A 57 -36.61 11.17 10.05
CA ILE A 57 -36.32 10.04 10.95
C ILE A 57 -35.14 9.23 10.42
N SER A 58 -35.10 9.00 9.10
CA SER A 58 -33.99 8.30 8.44
C SER A 58 -32.66 9.05 8.63
N ILE A 59 -32.68 10.39 8.55
CA ILE A 59 -31.49 11.23 8.80
C ILE A 59 -31.02 11.07 10.24
N VAL A 60 -31.91 11.24 11.22
CA VAL A 60 -31.53 11.15 12.64
C VAL A 60 -31.00 9.75 12.99
N LEU A 61 -31.68 8.70 12.53
CA LEU A 61 -31.26 7.32 12.78
C LEU A 61 -29.91 7.00 12.11
N SER A 62 -29.72 7.43 10.86
CA SER A 62 -28.46 7.22 10.15
C SER A 62 -27.29 7.95 10.83
N VAL A 63 -27.48 9.19 11.28
CA VAL A 63 -26.46 9.95 12.01
C VAL A 63 -26.11 9.25 13.33
N LEU A 64 -27.10 8.79 14.10
CA LEU A 64 -26.85 8.08 15.36
C LEU A 64 -26.07 6.78 15.14
N ILE A 65 -26.46 5.97 14.16
CA ILE A 65 -25.76 4.72 13.82
C ILE A 65 -24.34 5.00 13.32
N LEU A 66 -24.16 6.00 12.44
CA LEU A 66 -22.86 6.36 11.90
C LEU A 66 -21.92 6.92 12.99
N LEU A 67 -22.44 7.65 13.96
CA LEU A 67 -21.67 8.11 15.12
C LEU A 67 -21.33 6.93 16.05
N ALA A 68 -22.28 6.06 16.37
CA ALA A 68 -22.07 4.90 17.24
C ALA A 68 -21.04 3.90 16.67
N THR A 69 -21.05 3.70 15.36
CA THR A 69 -20.08 2.84 14.67
C THR A 69 -18.74 3.52 14.41
N GLY A 70 -18.61 4.83 14.67
CA GLY A 70 -17.42 5.63 14.35
C GLY A 70 -17.22 5.90 12.86
N LEU A 71 -18.09 5.37 11.99
CA LEU A 71 -18.01 5.53 10.54
C LEU A 71 -18.21 6.98 10.10
N PHE A 72 -19.00 7.76 10.83
CA PHE A 72 -19.16 9.19 10.55
C PHE A 72 -17.81 9.91 10.63
N VAL A 73 -17.07 9.69 11.72
CA VAL A 73 -15.75 10.31 11.92
C VAL A 73 -14.74 9.75 10.92
N SER A 74 -14.74 8.44 10.67
CA SER A 74 -13.85 7.82 9.70
C SER A 74 -14.06 8.34 8.27
N PHE A 75 -15.30 8.52 7.84
CA PHE A 75 -15.61 8.97 6.48
C PHE A 75 -15.30 10.47 6.28
N PHE A 76 -15.65 11.31 7.27
CA PHE A 76 -15.48 12.77 7.13
C PHE A 76 -14.08 13.28 7.49
N VAL A 77 -13.41 12.62 8.44
CA VAL A 77 -12.09 13.00 8.98
C VAL A 77 -11.01 12.00 8.52
N GLY A 78 -11.31 10.70 8.57
CA GLY A 78 -10.38 9.63 8.23
C GLY A 78 -9.91 9.66 6.77
N ASP A 79 -10.79 9.85 5.78
CA ASP A 79 -10.36 9.89 4.36
C ASP A 79 -9.34 11.00 4.09
N ARG A 80 -9.52 12.18 4.70
CA ARG A 80 -8.56 13.30 4.55
C ARG A 80 -7.28 13.07 5.35
N ILE A 81 -7.36 12.54 6.57
CA ILE A 81 -6.18 12.24 7.39
C ILE A 81 -5.36 11.10 6.79
N ILE A 82 -5.98 10.00 6.39
CA ILE A 82 -5.34 8.85 5.73
C ILE A 82 -4.68 9.29 4.42
N LEU A 83 -5.38 10.06 3.58
CA LEU A 83 -4.80 10.56 2.34
C LEU A 83 -3.62 11.52 2.59
N SER A 84 -3.70 12.36 3.64
CA SER A 84 -2.58 13.23 4.04
C SER A 84 -1.40 12.44 4.62
N GLY A 85 -1.67 11.37 5.37
CA GLY A 85 -0.67 10.47 5.95
C GLY A 85 0.06 9.71 4.85
N LEU A 86 -0.69 9.13 3.91
CA LEU A 86 -0.16 8.43 2.74
C LEU A 86 0.75 9.34 1.89
N ASN A 87 0.35 10.59 1.65
CA ASN A 87 1.19 11.56 0.93
C ASN A 87 2.46 11.94 1.70
N ARG A 88 2.40 11.99 3.04
CA ARG A 88 3.55 12.28 3.89
C ARG A 88 4.53 11.10 3.91
N ASP A 89 4.01 9.88 4.01
CA ASP A 89 4.80 8.65 3.96
C ASP A 89 5.49 8.48 2.61
N LYS A 90 4.78 8.77 1.50
CA LYS A 90 5.37 8.78 0.16
C LYS A 90 6.52 9.79 0.05
N LYS A 91 6.34 11.00 0.58
CA LYS A 91 7.38 12.05 0.60
C LYS A 91 8.59 11.66 1.47
N LEU A 92 8.38 10.92 2.55
CA LEU A 92 9.46 10.36 3.37
C LEU A 92 10.24 9.29 2.61
N ILE A 93 9.55 8.37 1.93
CA ILE A 93 10.18 7.32 1.11
C ILE A 93 11.03 7.95 -0.01
N GLU A 94 10.49 8.93 -0.73
CA GLU A 94 11.23 9.64 -1.79
C GLU A 94 12.49 10.36 -1.26
N LYS A 95 12.41 10.95 -0.06
CA LYS A 95 13.58 11.55 0.60
C LYS A 95 14.62 10.51 0.98
N THR A 96 14.20 9.41 1.61
CA THR A 96 15.11 8.33 2.01
C THR A 96 15.78 7.69 0.79
N GLU A 97 15.06 7.50 -0.32
CA GLU A 97 15.67 7.04 -1.58
C GLU A 97 16.72 8.03 -2.13
N GLY A 98 16.48 9.34 -1.99
CA GLY A 98 17.44 10.38 -2.33
C GLY A 98 18.70 10.32 -1.47
N GLU A 99 18.53 10.24 -0.16
CA GLU A 99 19.62 10.11 0.82
C GLU A 99 20.46 8.85 0.57
N ILE A 100 19.83 7.70 0.31
CA ILE A 100 20.54 6.45 -0.03
C ILE A 100 21.35 6.57 -1.33
N LYS A 101 20.85 7.33 -2.32
CA LYS A 101 21.59 7.57 -3.57
C LYS A 101 22.82 8.44 -3.32
N GLU A 102 22.67 9.52 -2.53
CA GLU A 102 23.81 10.36 -2.15
C GLU A 102 24.85 9.56 -1.37
N GLU A 103 24.45 8.77 -0.37
CA GLU A 103 25.36 7.90 0.39
C GLU A 103 26.11 6.92 -0.51
N LYS A 104 25.43 6.32 -1.50
CA LYS A 104 26.08 5.43 -2.48
C LYS A 104 27.14 6.15 -3.31
N ILE A 105 26.90 7.41 -3.69
CA ILE A 105 27.87 8.22 -4.42
C ILE A 105 29.09 8.48 -3.54
N THR A 106 28.88 8.95 -2.31
CA THR A 106 29.95 9.22 -1.35
C THR A 106 30.78 7.98 -1.05
N LEU A 107 30.13 6.81 -0.84
CA LEU A 107 30.83 5.54 -0.65
C LEU A 107 31.63 5.12 -1.89
N GLY A 108 31.11 5.41 -3.09
CA GLY A 108 31.82 5.20 -4.35
C GLY A 108 33.09 6.04 -4.45
N GLU A 109 33.05 7.30 -4.01
CA GLU A 109 34.19 8.20 -3.97
C GLU A 109 35.23 7.74 -2.95
N VAL A 110 34.81 7.40 -1.74
CA VAL A 110 35.70 6.86 -0.69
C VAL A 110 36.40 5.58 -1.17
N LYS A 111 35.67 4.67 -1.84
CA LYS A 111 36.27 3.45 -2.41
C LYS A 111 37.34 3.79 -3.46
N LYS A 112 37.10 4.83 -4.26
CA LYS A 112 38.04 5.28 -5.29
C LYS A 112 39.31 5.87 -4.69
N GLU A 113 39.19 6.61 -3.59
CA GLU A 113 40.35 7.12 -2.84
C GLU A 113 41.15 5.98 -2.19
N LEU A 114 40.49 5.00 -1.57
CA LEU A 114 41.15 3.83 -1.00
C LEU A 114 41.96 3.05 -2.05
N ASN A 115 41.38 2.80 -3.22
CA ASN A 115 42.09 2.14 -4.33
C ASN A 115 43.33 2.95 -4.80
N LYS A 116 43.25 4.29 -4.77
CA LYS A 116 44.41 5.15 -5.08
C LYS A 116 45.51 5.00 -4.05
N ILE A 117 45.15 4.99 -2.77
CA ILE A 117 46.10 4.81 -1.66
C ILE A 117 46.78 3.44 -1.76
N GLU A 118 46.01 2.38 -2.02
CA GLU A 118 46.53 1.03 -2.21
C GLU A 118 47.56 0.96 -3.36
N GLY A 119 47.24 1.52 -4.52
CA GLY A 119 48.20 1.57 -5.64
C GLY A 119 49.45 2.39 -5.34
N THR A 120 49.35 3.44 -4.51
CA THR A 120 50.50 4.24 -4.09
C THR A 120 51.39 3.47 -3.12
N LEU A 121 50.81 2.71 -2.19
CA LEU A 121 51.53 1.83 -1.26
C LEU A 121 52.27 0.71 -2.00
N GLU A 122 51.63 0.09 -3.00
CA GLU A 122 52.28 -0.92 -3.84
C GLU A 122 53.49 -0.37 -4.61
N ALA A 123 53.40 0.87 -5.11
CA ALA A 123 54.51 1.53 -5.79
C ALA A 123 55.69 1.77 -4.85
N ILE A 124 55.43 2.25 -3.64
CA ILE A 124 56.45 2.47 -2.60
C ILE A 124 57.13 1.15 -2.21
N GLN A 125 56.36 0.07 -2.01
CA GLN A 125 56.94 -1.26 -1.71
C GLN A 125 57.81 -1.81 -2.84
N LYS A 126 57.47 -1.53 -4.11
CA LYS A 126 58.30 -1.92 -5.26
C LYS A 126 59.61 -1.15 -5.32
N GLU A 127 59.61 0.13 -4.96
CA GLU A 127 60.83 0.94 -4.89
C GLU A 127 61.76 0.49 -3.76
N GLU A 128 61.24 0.19 -2.56
CA GLU A 128 62.03 -0.37 -1.47
C GLU A 128 62.71 -1.69 -1.86
N LYS A 129 61.98 -2.61 -2.51
CA LYS A 129 62.55 -3.89 -2.98
C LYS A 129 63.66 -3.70 -4.03
N LYS A 130 63.54 -2.70 -4.90
CA LYS A 130 64.59 -2.38 -5.89
C LYS A 130 65.84 -1.80 -5.25
N HIS A 131 65.68 -0.90 -4.28
CA HIS A 131 66.81 -0.32 -3.56
C HIS A 131 67.56 -1.35 -2.71
N HIS A 132 66.87 -2.34 -2.14
CA HIS A 132 67.48 -3.42 -1.37
C HIS A 132 68.27 -4.45 -2.22
N HIS A 133 68.12 -4.44 -3.54
CA HIS A 133 68.89 -5.30 -4.48
C HIS A 133 70.08 -4.58 -5.13
N LEU A 134 70.19 -3.26 -5.03
CA LEU A 134 71.31 -2.47 -5.58
C LEU A 134 72.39 -2.15 -4.53
N GLY A 135 72.19 -2.60 -3.28
CA GLY A 135 73.12 -2.42 -2.16
C GLY A 135 73.87 -3.68 -1.70
N GLN A 136 73.84 -4.77 -2.48
CA GLN A 136 74.69 -5.96 -2.29
C GLN A 136 75.69 -6.10 -3.44
#